data_AF-A0A0F2R624-F1
#
_entry.id   AF-A0A0F2R624-F1
#
_cell.length_a   1.000
_cell.length_b   1.000
_cell.length_c   1.000
_cell.angle_alpha   90.00
_cell.angle_beta   90.00
_cell.angle_gamma   90.00
#
_symmetry.space_group_name_H-M   'P 1'
#
loop_
_entity.id
_entity.type
_entity.pdbx_description
1 polymer ?
#
loop_
_entity_poly.entity_id
_entity_poly.type
_entity_poly.pdbx_seq_one_letter_code
_entity_poly.pdbx_strand_id
1 'polypeptide(L)' 'MTGASGEFDQVIVASGPRPVNALAEPLAALGIPFTAVGDCTGPRKIQDAVHGGFLAALNCDQHQHGDAA' A
#
# COMPACT_ATOMS: atom_id res chain seq x y z
N MET A 1 10.06 36.21 -14.64
CA MET A 1 10.19 34.85 -15.19
C MET A 1 8.87 34.51 -15.84
N THR A 2 8.76 34.71 -17.15
CA THR A 2 7.52 34.48 -17.89
C THR A 2 7.57 33.04 -18.41
N GLY A 3 6.80 32.13 -17.80
CA GLY A 3 6.74 30.74 -18.24
C GLY A 3 6.00 30.65 -19.58
N ALA A 4 6.60 29.98 -20.56
CA ALA A 4 5.95 29.73 -21.84
C ALA A 4 4.85 28.68 -21.66
N SER A 5 3.59 29.06 -21.83
CA SER A 5 2.47 28.12 -21.93
C SER A 5 2.39 27.61 -23.37
N GLY A 6 2.70 26.33 -23.59
CA GLY A 6 2.40 25.65 -24.85
C GLY A 6 0.96 25.14 -24.85
N GLU A 7 0.27 25.20 -25.99
CA GLU A 7 -1.00 24.50 -26.18
C GLU A 7 -0.75 23.01 -26.46
N PHE A 8 -1.58 22.15 -25.86
CA PHE A 8 -1.54 20.71 -26.04
C PHE A 8 -2.96 20.18 -26.27
N ASP A 9 -3.15 19.32 -27.26
CA ASP A 9 -4.45 18.65 -27.50
C ASP A 9 -4.78 17.65 -26.40
N GLN A 10 -3.76 16.98 -25.85
CA GLN A 10 -3.90 15.99 -24.77
C GLN A 10 -2.70 16.02 -23.84
N VAL A 11 -2.97 15.86 -22.54
CA VAL A 11 -1.96 15.77 -21.48
C VAL A 11 -2.22 14.51 -20.66
N ILE A 12 -1.23 13.62 -20.58
CA ILE A 12 -1.27 12.44 -19.72
C ILE A 12 -0.48 12.74 -18.45
N VAL A 13 -1.16 12.77 -17.31
CA VAL A 13 -0.52 13.03 -16.01
C VAL A 13 -0.11 11.70 -15.37
N ALA A 14 1.19 11.37 -15.46
CA ALA A 14 1.80 10.19 -14.85
C ALA A 14 2.73 10.57 -13.68
N SER A 15 2.28 11.48 -12.81
CA SER A 15 3.09 12.03 -11.70
C SER A 15 3.42 11.01 -10.59
N GLY A 16 2.89 9.79 -10.68
CA GLY A 16 3.09 8.72 -9.72
C GLY A 16 1.81 8.36 -8.93
N PRO A 17 1.84 7.24 -8.19
CA PRO A 17 0.69 6.74 -7.43
C PRO A 17 0.68 7.23 -5.97
N ARG A 18 -0.49 7.14 -5.33
CA ARG A 18 -0.70 7.38 -3.89
C ARG A 18 -1.35 6.13 -3.27
N PRO A 19 -1.02 5.77 -2.02
CA PRO A 19 -1.66 4.66 -1.33
C PRO A 19 -3.19 4.81 -1.22
N VAL A 20 -3.92 3.71 -1.41
CA VAL A 20 -5.38 3.64 -1.25
C VAL A 20 -5.71 2.84 0.01
N ASN A 21 -6.14 3.54 1.06
CA ASN A 21 -6.31 2.98 2.41
C ASN A 21 -7.74 3.09 2.95
N ALA A 22 -8.72 3.33 2.08
CA ALA A 22 -10.12 3.57 2.47
C ALA A 22 -10.75 2.42 3.29
N LEU A 23 -10.26 1.18 3.16
CA LEU A 23 -10.72 0.04 3.96
C LEU A 23 -9.94 -0.14 5.28
N ALA A 24 -8.67 0.27 5.34
CA ALA A 24 -7.84 0.07 6.52
C ALA A 24 -8.32 0.92 7.71
N GLU A 25 -8.73 2.16 7.44
CA GLU A 25 -9.25 3.08 8.45
C GLU A 25 -10.49 2.54 9.20
N PRO A 26 -11.56 2.08 8.53
CA PRO A 26 -12.72 1.52 9.22
C PRO A 26 -12.42 0.19 9.95
N LEU A 27 -11.54 -0.66 9.41
CA LEU A 27 -11.12 -1.89 10.11
C LEU A 27 -10.42 -1.55 11.43
N ALA A 28 -9.54 -0.55 11.43
CA ALA A 28 -8.86 -0.08 12.62
C ALA A 28 -9.86 0.53 13.63
N ALA A 29 -10.83 1.32 13.17
CA ALA A 29 -11.86 1.93 14.02
C ALA A 29 -12.76 0.88 14.69
N LEU A 30 -12.98 -0.26 14.04
CA LEU A 30 -13.74 -1.39 14.58
C LEU A 30 -12.90 -2.32 15.48
N GLY A 31 -11.59 -2.07 15.63
CA GLY A 31 -10.69 -2.92 16.40
C GLY A 31 -10.48 -4.31 15.80
N ILE A 32 -10.74 -4.49 14.50
CA ILE A 32 -10.52 -5.76 13.81
C ILE A 32 -9.02 -5.87 13.53
N PRO A 33 -8.32 -6.92 13.99
CA PRO A 33 -6.91 -7.10 13.67
C PRO A 33 -6.72 -7.38 12.18
N PHE A 34 -5.81 -6.64 11.55
CA PHE A 34 -5.42 -6.86 10.16
C PHE A 34 -3.97 -6.45 9.92
N THR A 35 -3.41 -6.92 8.82
CA THR A 35 -2.07 -6.52 8.33
C THR A 35 -2.22 -5.93 6.93
N ALA A 36 -1.82 -4.66 6.75
CA ALA A 36 -1.77 -4.03 5.43
C ALA A 36 -0.51 -4.47 4.66
N VAL A 37 -0.65 -4.79 3.37
CA VAL A 37 0.44 -5.27 2.50
C VAL A 37 0.34 -4.69 1.09
N GLY A 38 1.46 -4.57 0.40
CA GLY A 38 1.52 -4.06 -0.97
C GLY A 38 1.54 -2.53 -1.06
N ASP A 39 1.00 -1.97 -2.13
CA ASP A 39 1.12 -0.53 -2.44
C ASP A 39 0.31 0.37 -1.50
N CYS A 40 -0.64 -0.19 -0.75
CA CYS A 40 -1.42 0.53 0.27
C CYS A 40 -0.54 0.97 1.46
N THR A 41 0.63 0.35 1.65
CA THR A 41 1.63 0.79 2.63
C THR A 41 2.58 1.85 2.06
N GLY A 42 2.52 2.14 0.76
CA GLY A 42 3.44 3.02 0.05
C GLY A 42 3.72 2.55 -1.38
N PRO A 43 3.86 3.46 -2.38
CA PRO A 43 4.27 3.09 -3.73
C PRO A 43 5.57 2.28 -3.77
N ARG A 44 5.57 1.16 -4.48
CA ARG A 44 6.73 0.26 -4.58
C ARG A 44 6.74 -0.50 -5.89
N LYS A 45 7.83 -1.23 -6.15
CA LYS A 45 7.89 -2.14 -7.30
C LYS A 45 7.14 -3.42 -6.99
N ILE A 46 6.69 -4.12 -8.03
CA ILE A 46 5.92 -5.37 -7.90
C ILE A 46 6.64 -6.43 -7.05
N GLN A 47 7.95 -6.58 -7.24
CA GLN A 47 8.78 -7.52 -6.48
C GLN A 47 8.77 -7.22 -4.97
N ASP A 48 8.74 -5.94 -4.59
CA ASP A 48 8.70 -5.53 -3.20
C ASP A 48 7.31 -5.80 -2.62
N ALA A 49 6.24 -5.52 -3.37
CA ALA A 49 4.87 -5.79 -2.95
C ALA A 49 4.63 -7.30 -2.71
N VAL A 50 5.10 -8.14 -3.64
CA VAL A 50 5.05 -9.61 -3.53
C VAL A 50 5.86 -10.09 -2.33
N HIS A 51 7.10 -9.66 -2.18
CA HIS A 51 7.95 -10.04 -1.06
C HIS A 51 7.35 -9.61 0.28
N GLY A 52 6.82 -8.40 0.37
CA GLY A 52 6.15 -7.89 1.56
C GLY A 52 4.90 -8.70 1.94
N GLY A 53 4.09 -9.10 0.96
CA GLY A 53 2.94 -9.98 1.19
C GLY A 53 3.35 -11.36 1.72
N PHE A 54 4.42 -11.95 1.17
CA PHE A 54 4.96 -13.22 1.64
C PHE A 54 5.44 -13.15 3.10
N LEU A 55 6.21 -12.12 3.46
CA LEU A 55 6.70 -11.93 4.83
C LEU A 55 5.55 -11.70 5.83
N ALA A 56 4.51 -10.96 5.43
CA ALA A 56 3.35 -10.75 6.27
C ALA A 56 2.61 -12.06 6.60
N ALA A 57 2.48 -12.95 5.62
CA ALA A 57 1.86 -14.27 5.83
C ALA A 57 2.65 -15.12 6.84
N LEU A 58 3.99 -15.16 6.71
CA LEU A 58 4.84 -15.89 7.67
C LEU A 58 4.68 -15.37 9.11
N ASN A 59 4.58 -14.05 9.27
CA ASN A 59 4.41 -13.44 10.59
C ASN A 59 3.00 -13.72 11.16
N CYS A 60 1.97 -13.77 10.33
CA CYS A 60 0.62 -14.12 10.76
C CYS A 60 0.51 -15.56 11.30
N ASP A 61 1.19 -16.51 10.65
CA ASP A 61 1.24 -17.91 11.11
C ASP A 61 2.02 -18.06 12.43
N GLN A 62 3.09 -17.28 12.62
CA GLN A 62 3.87 -17.30 13.87
C GLN A 62 3.05 -16.85 15.09
N HIS A 63 2.13 -15.91 14.92
CA HIS A 63 1.23 -15.48 15.99
C HIS A 63 0.13 -16.52 16.30
N GLN A 64 -0.11 -17.53 15.44
CA GLN A 64 -1.05 -18.63 15.71
C GLN A 64 -0.41 -19.81 16.47
N HIS A 65 0.91 -19.82 16.66
CA HIS A 65 1.63 -20.89 17.38
C HIS A 65 2.28 -20.43 18.70
N GLY A 66 1.88 -19.25 19.20
CA GLY A 66 2.34 -18.69 20.48
C GLY A 66 1.58 -19.14 21.74
N ASP A 67 0.56 -20.00 21.62
CA ASP A 67 -0.23 -20.52 22.75
C ASP A 67 0.27 -21.90 23.23
N ALA A 68 1.59 -22.09 23.30
CA ALA A 68 2.18 -23.27 23.92
C ALA A 68 3.54 -22.95 24.57
N ALA A 69 3.50 -22.21 25.68
CA ALA A 69 4.47 -22.30 26.79
C ALA A 69 3.90 -21.65 28.05
#